data_AF-X1U2H6-F1
#
_entry.id   AF-X1U2H6-F1
#
_cell.length_a   1.000
_cell.length_b   1.000
_cell.length_c   1.000
_cell.angle_alpha   90.00
_cell.angle_beta   90.00
_cell.angle_gamma   90.00
#
_symmetry.space_group_name_H-M   'P 1'
#
loop_
_entity.id
_entity.type
_entity.pdbx_description
1 polymer ?
#
loop_
_entity_poly.entity_id
_entity_poly.type
_entity_poly.pdbx_seq_one_letter_code
_entity_poly.pdbx_strand_id
1 'polypeptide(L)'
;QFGSIDQIYTHIGEVTPPKLQILLQQNEALARQSKELTTIVTQTPVTLKLEDCQASRYDRQELAELFRELEFFRLLPKLPEVETASETPAQVEAKPILKQDYRIVNTTSALDELRNRLLSARPFAFDLETTSLDTMSAQLVGISLSPAPGEAYYIPVGHVGWGQVEQLPLAQVLDSLRPILEAPDLDKTAHNSKYDITILAEYGIAVNNLTFDTMIAAHLLNEKSLGLKALAFSRLGIEMTPITTLIGSRAKQISMS
;
A
#
# COMPACT_ATOMS: atom_id res chain seq x y z
N GLN A 1 -43.82 3.18 36.50
CA GLN A 1 -45.09 3.47 37.19
C GLN A 1 -46.31 3.31 36.28
N PHE A 2 -46.37 3.96 35.11
CA PHE A 2 -47.61 3.96 34.28
C PHE A 2 -47.52 3.20 32.94
N GLY A 3 -46.37 2.66 32.55
CA GLY A 3 -46.24 1.72 31.43
C GLY A 3 -46.23 2.32 30.02
N SER A 4 -47.02 3.35 29.72
CA SER A 4 -47.00 4.05 28.43
C SER A 4 -47.18 5.56 28.58
N ILE A 5 -46.79 6.32 27.55
CA ILE A 5 -47.02 7.78 27.50
C ILE A 5 -48.50 8.10 27.66
N ASP A 6 -49.40 7.36 27.00
CA ASP A 6 -50.84 7.61 27.12
C ASP A 6 -51.33 7.37 28.55
N GLN A 7 -50.82 6.33 29.22
CA GLN A 7 -51.19 6.03 30.60
C GLN A 7 -50.64 7.05 31.60
N ILE A 8 -49.50 7.66 31.32
CA ILE A 8 -48.96 8.79 32.11
C ILE A 8 -49.92 9.98 32.05
N TYR A 9 -50.43 10.31 30.86
CA TYR A 9 -51.36 11.43 30.68
C TYR A 9 -52.77 11.14 31.21
N THR A 10 -53.25 9.89 31.14
CA THR A 10 -54.52 9.47 31.75
C THR A 10 -54.49 9.55 33.29
N HIS A 11 -53.35 9.24 33.91
CA HIS A 11 -53.16 9.26 35.37
C HIS A 11 -52.29 10.43 35.84
N ILE A 12 -52.31 11.56 35.13
CA ILE A 12 -51.38 12.68 35.37
C ILE A 12 -51.45 13.23 36.80
N GLY A 13 -52.63 13.14 37.44
CA GLY A 13 -52.85 13.57 38.83
C GLY A 13 -52.13 12.70 39.88
N GLU A 14 -51.76 11.47 39.53
CA GLU A 14 -51.03 10.54 40.40
C GLU A 14 -49.50 10.68 40.25
N VAL A 15 -49.02 11.45 39.28
CA VAL A 15 -47.59 11.63 39.00
C VAL A 15 -46.97 12.51 40.09
N THR A 16 -46.02 12.00 40.86
CA THR A 16 -45.31 12.80 41.88
C THR A 16 -43.86 12.99 41.45
N PRO A 17 -43.25 14.17 41.70
CA PRO A 17 -43.74 15.35 42.44
C PRO A 17 -44.60 16.32 41.60
N PRO A 18 -45.37 17.25 42.22
CA PRO A 18 -46.28 18.18 41.51
C PRO A 18 -45.62 19.02 40.40
N LYS A 19 -44.33 19.38 40.57
CA LYS A 19 -43.56 20.09 39.54
C LYS A 19 -43.46 19.31 38.22
N LEU A 20 -43.37 17.98 38.30
CA LEU A 20 -43.32 17.10 37.14
C LEU A 20 -44.68 17.00 36.43
N GLN A 21 -45.79 17.05 37.20
CA GLN A 21 -47.15 17.13 36.62
C GLN A 21 -47.30 18.36 35.71
N ILE A 22 -46.92 19.53 36.24
CA ILE A 22 -47.01 20.80 35.51
C ILE A 22 -46.15 20.75 34.23
N LEU A 23 -44.92 20.23 34.33
CA LEU A 23 -44.02 20.11 33.18
C LEU A 23 -44.59 19.19 32.09
N LEU A 24 -45.14 18.04 32.49
CA LEU A 24 -45.74 17.08 31.56
C LEU A 24 -46.97 17.68 30.87
N GLN A 25 -47.83 18.40 31.61
CA GLN A 25 -48.99 19.10 31.07
C GLN A 25 -48.61 20.19 30.07
N GLN A 26 -47.58 20.99 30.40
CA GLN A 26 -47.08 22.05 29.50
C GLN A 26 -46.49 21.50 28.20
N ASN A 27 -45.98 20.27 28.21
CA ASN A 27 -45.29 19.64 27.08
C ASN A 27 -46.04 18.44 26.49
N GLU A 28 -47.34 18.29 26.76
CA GLU A 28 -48.11 17.12 26.29
C GLU A 28 -48.07 16.97 24.76
N ALA A 29 -48.29 18.07 24.04
CA ALA A 29 -48.25 18.06 22.58
C ALA A 29 -46.88 17.59 22.06
N LEU A 30 -45.79 18.06 22.67
CA LEU A 30 -44.43 17.65 22.32
C LEU A 30 -44.17 16.18 22.66
N ALA A 31 -44.68 15.68 23.78
CA ALA A 31 -44.53 14.28 24.16
C ALA A 31 -45.28 13.34 23.21
N ARG A 32 -46.51 13.71 22.80
CA ARG A 32 -47.30 12.96 21.82
C ARG A 32 -46.65 12.97 20.43
N GLN A 33 -46.17 14.12 20.00
CA GLN A 33 -45.42 14.25 18.74
C GLN A 33 -44.11 13.45 18.77
N SER A 34 -43.38 13.47 19.89
CA SER A 34 -42.15 12.67 20.05
C SER A 34 -42.45 11.18 19.99
N LYS A 35 -43.56 10.73 20.59
CA LYS A 35 -44.03 9.35 20.46
C LYS A 35 -44.31 9.00 19.00
N GLU A 36 -45.03 9.86 18.27
CA GLU A 36 -45.32 9.64 16.85
C GLU A 36 -44.04 9.54 16.01
N LEU A 37 -43.13 10.51 16.13
CA LEU A 37 -41.87 10.56 15.37
C LEU A 37 -40.92 9.40 15.66
N THR A 38 -40.99 8.82 16.85
CA THR A 38 -40.17 7.66 17.26
C THR A 38 -40.85 6.32 17.02
N THR A 39 -42.14 6.31 16.66
CA THR A 39 -42.87 5.07 16.41
C THR A 39 -42.44 4.49 15.06
N ILE A 40 -41.86 3.28 15.11
CA ILE A 40 -41.48 2.54 13.91
C ILE A 40 -42.74 2.17 13.13
N VAL A 41 -42.84 2.63 11.88
CA VAL A 41 -43.94 2.28 10.97
C VAL A 41 -43.71 0.86 10.44
N THR A 42 -44.39 -0.11 11.03
CA THR A 42 -44.29 -1.52 10.64
C THR A 42 -45.16 -1.89 9.44
N GLN A 43 -46.06 -1.01 9.01
CA GLN A 43 -46.98 -1.20 7.87
C GLN A 43 -46.49 -0.45 6.62
N THR A 44 -45.23 -0.68 6.26
CA THR A 44 -44.63 -0.10 5.04
C THR A 44 -45.04 -0.92 3.81
N PRO A 45 -45.36 -0.31 2.65
CA PRO A 45 -45.77 -1.03 1.44
C PRO A 45 -44.57 -1.69 0.72
N VAL A 46 -43.77 -2.46 1.46
CA VAL A 46 -42.60 -3.18 0.97
C VAL A 46 -42.70 -4.63 1.44
N THR A 47 -42.58 -5.57 0.50
CA THR A 47 -42.53 -7.00 0.81
C THR A 47 -41.08 -7.39 1.08
N LEU A 48 -40.72 -7.54 2.35
CA LEU A 48 -39.38 -8.00 2.74
C LEU A 48 -39.32 -9.54 2.71
N LYS A 49 -38.51 -10.08 1.79
CA LYS A 49 -38.18 -11.51 1.73
C LYS A 49 -36.80 -11.72 2.37
N LEU A 50 -36.78 -12.33 3.55
CA LEU A 50 -35.51 -12.54 4.30
C LEU A 50 -34.53 -13.45 3.55
N GLU A 51 -35.04 -14.36 2.73
CA GLU A 51 -34.26 -15.21 1.83
C GLU A 51 -33.41 -14.42 0.83
N ASP A 52 -33.91 -13.29 0.33
CA ASP A 52 -33.22 -12.42 -0.61
C ASP A 52 -32.21 -11.48 0.09
N CYS A 53 -32.26 -11.37 1.42
CA CYS A 53 -31.40 -10.49 2.21
C CYS A 53 -30.13 -11.19 2.72
N GLN A 54 -29.84 -12.39 2.22
CA GLN A 54 -28.62 -13.10 2.58
C GLN A 54 -27.42 -12.42 1.95
N ALA A 55 -26.34 -12.25 2.72
CA ALA A 55 -25.07 -11.79 2.18
C ALA A 55 -24.59 -12.80 1.12
N SER A 56 -24.63 -12.39 -0.15
CA SER A 56 -24.15 -13.21 -1.26
C SER A 56 -22.62 -13.19 -1.31
N ARG A 57 -22.07 -14.15 -2.05
CA ARG A 57 -20.67 -14.07 -2.47
C ARG A 57 -20.53 -12.91 -3.45
N TYR A 58 -19.41 -12.18 -3.35
CA TYR A 58 -19.06 -11.12 -4.29
C TYR A 58 -18.02 -11.64 -5.29
N ASP A 59 -18.04 -11.07 -6.49
CA ASP A 59 -16.95 -11.23 -7.45
C ASP A 59 -15.76 -10.36 -6.99
N ARG A 60 -14.66 -11.01 -6.62
CA ARG A 60 -13.48 -10.30 -6.13
C ARG A 60 -12.80 -9.49 -7.24
N GLN A 61 -12.90 -9.91 -8.49
CA GLN A 61 -12.30 -9.23 -9.63
C GLN A 61 -13.08 -7.95 -9.95
N GLU A 62 -14.41 -8.04 -10.04
CA GLU A 62 -15.27 -6.87 -10.24
C GLU A 62 -15.12 -5.85 -9.10
N LEU A 63 -15.03 -6.34 -7.86
CA LEU A 63 -14.80 -5.50 -6.69
C LEU A 63 -13.40 -4.86 -6.69
N ALA A 64 -12.37 -5.57 -7.14
CA ALA A 64 -11.02 -5.04 -7.26
C ALA A 64 -10.91 -3.96 -8.34
N GLU A 65 -11.62 -4.13 -9.45
CA GLU A 65 -11.71 -3.11 -10.50
C GLU A 65 -12.43 -1.86 -10.02
N LEU A 66 -13.56 -2.02 -9.33
CA LEU A 66 -14.28 -0.91 -8.72
C LEU A 66 -13.42 -0.19 -7.68
N PHE A 67 -12.67 -0.93 -6.86
CA PHE A 67 -11.75 -0.34 -5.89
C PHE A 67 -10.57 0.37 -6.56
N ARG A 68 -10.13 -0.11 -7.72
CA ARG A 68 -9.12 0.56 -8.55
C ARG A 68 -9.66 1.87 -9.11
N GLU A 69 -10.89 1.87 -9.64
CA GLU A 69 -11.57 3.06 -10.16
C GLU A 69 -11.79 4.11 -9.06
N LEU A 70 -12.26 3.67 -7.89
CA LEU A 70 -12.54 4.54 -6.75
C LEU A 70 -11.30 4.87 -5.90
N GLU A 71 -10.13 4.36 -6.28
CA GLU A 71 -8.86 4.58 -5.58
C GLU A 71 -8.87 4.12 -4.10
N PHE A 72 -9.65 3.08 -3.77
CA PHE A 72 -9.78 2.52 -2.41
C PHE A 72 -8.65 1.56 -2.04
N PHE A 73 -7.41 1.99 -2.26
CA PHE A 73 -6.19 1.18 -2.17
C PHE A 73 -5.95 0.55 -0.79
N ARG A 74 -6.41 1.20 0.29
CA ARG A 74 -6.23 0.68 1.67
C ARG A 74 -7.24 -0.40 2.06
N LEU A 75 -8.33 -0.53 1.30
CA LEU A 75 -9.40 -1.48 1.57
C LEU A 75 -9.24 -2.77 0.77
N LEU A 76 -8.55 -2.71 -0.38
CA LEU A 76 -8.27 -3.86 -1.24
C LEU A 76 -7.61 -5.05 -0.51
N PRO A 77 -6.51 -4.86 0.27
CA PRO A 77 -5.88 -5.97 1.00
C PRO A 77 -6.70 -6.48 2.19
N LYS A 78 -7.81 -5.82 2.52
CA LYS A 78 -8.75 -6.26 3.57
C LYS A 78 -9.89 -7.09 3.01
N LEU A 79 -9.97 -7.26 1.69
CA LEU A 79 -10.98 -8.09 1.08
C LEU A 79 -10.72 -9.56 1.44
N PRO A 80 -11.71 -10.28 1.98
CA PRO A 80 -11.58 -11.71 2.23
C PRO A 80 -11.15 -12.45 0.95
N GLU A 81 -10.24 -13.40 1.10
CA GLU A 81 -9.96 -14.38 0.05
C GLU A 81 -11.18 -15.28 -0.09
N VAL A 82 -11.84 -15.22 -1.24
CA VAL A 82 -12.95 -16.14 -1.54
C VAL A 82 -12.31 -17.44 -2.00
N GLU A 83 -12.60 -18.55 -1.33
CA GLU A 83 -12.31 -19.90 -1.84
C GLU A 83 -13.03 -20.05 -3.19
N THR A 84 -12.31 -19.82 -4.28
CA THR A 84 -12.83 -19.92 -5.64
C THR A 84 -13.09 -21.37 -5.98
N ALA A 85 -14.37 -21.75 -6.06
CA ALA A 85 -14.78 -22.85 -6.92
C ALA A 85 -14.55 -22.40 -8.37
N SER A 86 -13.77 -23.20 -9.09
CA SER A 86 -13.31 -22.97 -10.45
C SER A 86 -14.44 -22.65 -11.41
N GLU A 87 -14.51 -21.41 -11.90
CA GLU A 87 -15.08 -21.09 -13.21
C GLU A 87 -14.22 -20.02 -13.90
N THR A 88 -14.16 -20.16 -15.22
CA THR A 88 -13.11 -19.66 -16.13
C THR A 88 -13.06 -18.13 -16.16
N PRO A 89 -11.88 -17.47 -16.08
CA PRO A 89 -11.82 -16.02 -16.04
C PRO A 89 -12.13 -15.43 -17.42
N ALA A 90 -13.08 -14.48 -17.44
CA ALA A 90 -13.17 -13.50 -18.50
C ALA A 90 -11.87 -12.69 -18.53
N GLN A 91 -11.20 -12.71 -19.69
CA GLN A 91 -9.95 -12.02 -19.92
C GLN A 91 -10.17 -10.51 -19.90
N VAL A 92 -9.98 -9.92 -18.73
CA VAL A 92 -9.42 -8.58 -18.65
C VAL A 92 -8.02 -8.71 -19.24
N GLU A 93 -7.64 -7.86 -20.20
CA GLU A 93 -6.25 -7.73 -20.62
C GLU A 93 -5.44 -7.14 -19.45
N ALA A 94 -5.21 -7.96 -18.42
CA ALA A 94 -4.08 -7.80 -17.55
C ALA A 94 -2.87 -7.86 -18.48
N LYS A 95 -2.12 -6.77 -18.59
CA LYS A 95 -0.79 -6.80 -19.20
C LYS A 95 -0.11 -8.05 -18.63
N PRO A 96 0.45 -8.94 -19.48
CA PRO A 96 1.04 -10.17 -19.00
C PRO A 96 2.03 -9.79 -17.90
N ILE A 97 1.84 -10.36 -16.70
CA ILE A 97 2.78 -10.20 -15.61
C ILE A 97 4.10 -10.72 -16.18
N LEU A 98 5.02 -9.81 -16.47
CA LEU A 98 6.32 -10.17 -17.01
C LEU A 98 6.92 -11.20 -16.07
N LYS A 99 7.38 -12.33 -16.62
CA LYS A 99 8.08 -13.35 -15.84
C LYS A 99 9.22 -12.64 -15.12
N GLN A 100 9.16 -12.63 -13.79
CA GLN A 100 10.11 -11.91 -12.96
C GLN A 100 11.32 -12.80 -12.71
N ASP A 101 12.50 -12.31 -13.06
CA ASP A 101 13.79 -12.96 -12.87
C ASP A 101 14.63 -12.12 -11.92
N TYR A 102 14.53 -12.46 -10.63
CA TYR A 102 15.29 -11.84 -9.56
C TYR A 102 16.52 -12.67 -9.25
N ARG A 103 17.71 -12.04 -9.27
CA ARG A 103 18.98 -12.72 -9.03
C ARG A 103 19.77 -12.05 -7.92
N ILE A 104 20.28 -12.85 -7.01
CA ILE A 104 21.24 -12.38 -6.00
C ILE A 104 22.64 -12.38 -6.61
N VAL A 105 23.37 -11.29 -6.43
CA VAL A 105 24.76 -11.14 -6.89
C VAL A 105 25.66 -11.12 -5.67
N ASN A 106 26.22 -12.28 -5.34
CA ASN A 106 27.08 -12.49 -4.18
C ASN A 106 28.46 -13.07 -4.52
N THR A 107 28.80 -13.17 -5.80
CA THR A 107 30.11 -13.65 -6.27
C THR A 107 30.71 -12.66 -7.25
N THR A 108 32.05 -12.62 -7.33
CA THR A 108 32.76 -11.74 -8.27
C THR A 108 32.34 -11.99 -9.72
N SER A 109 32.16 -13.25 -10.12
CA SER A 109 31.69 -13.61 -11.47
C SER A 109 30.32 -13.01 -11.78
N ALA A 110 29.37 -13.15 -10.86
CA ALA A 110 28.03 -12.59 -11.03
C ALA A 110 28.06 -11.04 -11.08
N LEU A 111 28.95 -10.40 -10.31
CA LEU A 111 29.13 -8.95 -10.35
C LEU A 111 29.72 -8.49 -11.69
N ASP A 112 30.69 -9.22 -12.24
CA ASP A 112 31.26 -8.94 -13.56
C ASP A 112 30.22 -9.13 -14.68
N GLU A 113 29.41 -10.19 -14.61
CA GLU A 113 28.30 -10.43 -15.53
C GLU A 113 27.27 -9.30 -15.47
N LEU A 114 26.87 -8.88 -14.26
CA LEU A 114 25.95 -7.76 -14.07
C LEU A 114 26.55 -6.46 -14.61
N ARG A 115 27.83 -6.17 -14.36
CA ARG A 115 28.50 -4.98 -14.90
C ARG A 115 28.39 -4.94 -16.42
N ASN A 116 28.69 -6.05 -17.10
CA ASN A 116 28.59 -6.14 -18.56
C ASN A 116 27.13 -6.01 -19.05
N ARG A 117 26.19 -6.58 -18.31
CA ARG A 117 24.75 -6.46 -18.62
C ARG A 117 24.25 -5.02 -18.51
N LEU A 118 24.72 -4.26 -17.53
CA LEU A 118 24.37 -2.85 -17.33
C LEU A 118 25.00 -1.95 -18.39
N LEU A 119 26.25 -2.19 -18.80
CA LEU A 119 26.91 -1.44 -19.87
C LEU A 119 26.18 -1.56 -21.22
N SER A 120 25.48 -2.68 -21.45
CA SER A 120 24.65 -2.91 -22.64
C SER A 120 23.20 -2.47 -22.49
N ALA A 121 22.75 -2.13 -21.28
CA ALA A 121 21.39 -1.67 -21.00
C ALA A 121 21.30 -0.14 -21.08
N ARG A 122 20.30 0.39 -21.81
CA ARG A 122 19.98 1.83 -21.83
C ARG A 122 18.46 2.02 -21.97
N PRO A 123 17.74 2.57 -20.97
CA PRO A 123 18.17 2.87 -19.60
C PRO A 123 18.21 1.63 -18.69
N PHE A 124 18.76 1.77 -17.49
CA PHE A 124 18.54 0.84 -16.38
C PHE A 124 18.02 1.56 -15.12
N ALA A 125 17.32 0.84 -14.24
CA ALA A 125 16.86 1.37 -12.96
C ALA A 125 17.77 0.94 -11.80
N PHE A 126 17.91 1.79 -10.78
CA PHE A 126 18.62 1.47 -9.55
C PHE A 126 17.86 1.96 -8.31
N ASP A 127 18.12 1.32 -7.18
CA ASP A 127 17.52 1.61 -5.87
C ASP A 127 18.45 1.10 -4.76
N LEU A 128 18.46 1.76 -3.60
CA LEU A 128 19.32 1.41 -2.47
C LEU A 128 18.53 0.98 -1.25
N GLU A 129 19.04 -0.05 -0.57
CA GLU A 129 18.56 -0.48 0.73
C GLU A 129 19.56 -0.04 1.80
N THR A 130 19.06 0.61 2.84
CA THR A 130 19.88 1.21 3.89
C THR A 130 19.34 0.93 5.29
N THR A 131 20.16 1.21 6.31
CA THR A 131 19.79 1.02 7.72
C THR A 131 18.86 2.10 8.29
N SER A 132 18.72 3.26 7.63
CA SER A 132 18.02 4.43 8.17
C SER A 132 17.48 5.35 7.07
N LEU A 133 16.39 6.06 7.37
CA LEU A 133 15.88 7.13 6.51
C LEU A 133 16.71 8.43 6.58
N ASP A 134 17.56 8.56 7.59
CA ASP A 134 18.50 9.69 7.70
C ASP A 134 19.77 9.39 6.90
N THR A 135 19.95 10.11 5.79
CA THR A 135 21.08 9.91 4.87
C THR A 135 22.45 10.13 5.51
N MET A 136 22.55 10.95 6.56
CA MET A 136 23.83 11.26 7.20
C MET A 136 24.35 10.14 8.10
N SER A 137 23.46 9.25 8.54
CA SER A 137 23.79 8.14 9.45
C SER A 137 23.50 6.75 8.84
N ALA A 138 22.85 6.72 7.68
CA ALA A 138 22.51 5.50 6.96
C ALA A 138 23.75 4.77 6.45
N GLN A 139 23.74 3.45 6.57
CA GLN A 139 24.74 2.56 5.96
C GLN A 139 24.07 1.75 4.85
N LEU A 140 24.82 1.48 3.77
CA LEU A 140 24.37 0.60 2.71
C LEU A 140 24.20 -0.83 3.20
N VAL A 141 23.03 -1.40 2.92
CA VAL A 141 22.69 -2.81 3.19
C VAL A 141 22.64 -3.60 1.87
N GLY A 142 22.12 -2.99 0.81
CA GLY A 142 22.05 -3.63 -0.51
C GLY A 142 21.80 -2.64 -1.64
N ILE A 143 22.05 -3.11 -2.86
CA ILE A 143 21.87 -2.35 -4.10
C ILE A 143 21.00 -3.16 -5.05
N SER A 144 19.90 -2.57 -5.50
CA SER A 144 18.97 -3.16 -6.47
C SER A 144 19.16 -2.53 -7.85
N LEU A 145 19.25 -3.35 -8.90
CA LEU A 145 19.50 -2.92 -10.28
C LEU A 145 18.60 -3.66 -11.25
N SER A 146 17.98 -2.96 -12.20
CA SER A 146 17.13 -3.56 -13.23
C SER A 146 17.49 -3.04 -14.63
N PRO A 147 18.17 -3.85 -15.46
CA PRO A 147 18.55 -3.46 -16.81
C PRO A 147 17.41 -3.57 -17.84
N ALA A 148 16.31 -4.23 -17.49
CA ALA A 148 15.14 -4.40 -18.36
C ALA A 148 13.88 -4.80 -17.56
N PRO A 149 12.66 -4.53 -18.08
CA PRO A 149 11.43 -5.00 -17.45
C PRO A 149 11.43 -6.52 -17.22
N GLY A 150 11.17 -6.94 -15.98
CA GLY A 150 11.15 -8.36 -15.59
C GLY A 150 12.53 -8.93 -15.23
N GLU A 151 13.61 -8.18 -15.39
CA GLU A 151 14.98 -8.58 -15.03
C GLU A 151 15.49 -7.68 -13.90
N ALA A 152 15.83 -8.26 -12.75
CA ALA A 152 16.31 -7.49 -11.61
C ALA A 152 17.37 -8.25 -10.79
N TYR A 153 18.30 -7.50 -10.24
CA TYR A 153 19.44 -7.99 -9.49
C TYR A 153 19.51 -7.31 -8.14
N TYR A 154 19.88 -8.07 -7.11
CA TYR A 154 20.13 -7.57 -5.77
C TYR A 154 21.54 -7.93 -5.32
N ILE A 155 22.32 -6.92 -4.91
CA ILE A 155 23.68 -7.07 -4.41
C ILE A 155 23.65 -6.82 -2.89
N PRO A 156 23.71 -7.86 -2.04
CA PRO A 156 23.80 -7.68 -0.60
C PRO A 156 25.24 -7.28 -0.19
N VAL A 157 25.37 -6.22 0.61
CA VAL A 157 26.68 -5.66 1.02
C VAL A 157 26.79 -5.33 2.52
N GLY A 158 25.67 -5.30 3.25
CA GLY A 158 25.65 -4.90 4.67
C GLY A 158 24.62 -5.61 5.53
N HIS A 159 24.12 -6.78 5.10
CA HIS A 159 23.24 -7.60 5.93
C HIS A 159 24.01 -8.16 7.13
N VAL A 160 23.41 -8.10 8.32
CA VAL A 160 23.90 -8.82 9.51
C VAL A 160 22.80 -9.75 10.03
N GLY A 161 23.18 -10.90 10.59
CA GLY A 161 22.22 -11.84 11.19
C GLY A 161 22.02 -13.16 10.43
N TRP A 162 20.93 -13.87 10.74
CA TRP A 162 20.73 -15.28 10.40
C TRP A 162 20.39 -15.51 8.92
N GLY A 163 21.08 -16.48 8.31
CA GLY A 163 20.93 -16.88 6.91
C GLY A 163 22.02 -16.28 6.04
N GLN A 164 23.28 -16.68 6.26
CA GLN A 164 24.48 -16.21 5.56
C GLN A 164 24.32 -16.30 4.03
N VAL A 165 23.73 -15.27 3.44
CA VAL A 165 23.95 -14.97 2.04
C VAL A 165 25.39 -14.47 2.00
N GLU A 166 26.23 -15.13 1.21
CA GLU A 166 27.57 -14.63 0.94
C GLU A 166 27.45 -13.18 0.44
N GLN A 167 28.35 -12.31 0.87
CA GLN A 167 28.31 -10.90 0.50
C GLN A 167 29.68 -10.52 -0.04
N LEU A 168 29.68 -9.77 -1.13
CA LEU A 168 30.90 -9.18 -1.63
C LEU A 168 31.31 -8.02 -0.72
N PRO A 169 32.61 -7.76 -0.54
CA PRO A 169 33.08 -6.56 0.15
C PRO A 169 32.45 -5.31 -0.48
N LEU A 170 31.90 -4.42 0.35
CA LEU A 170 31.25 -3.20 -0.12
C LEU A 170 32.15 -2.39 -1.08
N ALA A 171 33.43 -2.24 -0.73
CA ALA A 171 34.40 -1.53 -1.59
C ALA A 171 34.49 -2.15 -2.99
N GLN A 172 34.53 -3.48 -3.09
CA GLN A 172 34.59 -4.18 -4.39
C GLN A 172 33.34 -3.91 -5.23
N VAL A 173 32.16 -3.92 -4.61
CA VAL A 173 30.90 -3.65 -5.30
C VAL A 173 30.86 -2.20 -5.80
N LEU A 174 31.19 -1.25 -4.92
CA LEU A 174 31.21 0.17 -5.24
C LEU A 174 32.21 0.50 -6.36
N ASP A 175 33.42 -0.06 -6.30
CA ASP A 175 34.44 0.13 -7.34
C ASP A 175 33.99 -0.42 -8.70
N SER A 176 33.27 -1.55 -8.71
CA SER A 176 32.73 -2.15 -9.94
C SER A 176 31.59 -1.33 -10.55
N LEU A 177 30.72 -0.74 -9.71
CA LEU A 177 29.55 0.02 -10.15
C LEU A 177 29.85 1.50 -10.43
N ARG A 178 30.85 2.09 -9.76
CA ARG A 178 31.28 3.49 -9.93
C ARG A 178 31.36 3.92 -11.40
N PRO A 179 32.08 3.23 -12.31
CA PRO A 179 32.17 3.68 -13.70
C PRO A 179 30.83 3.67 -14.43
N ILE A 180 29.87 2.81 -14.05
CA ILE A 180 28.53 2.77 -14.63
C ILE A 180 27.68 3.93 -14.11
N LEU A 181 27.71 4.16 -12.79
CA LEU A 181 26.94 5.21 -12.12
C LEU A 181 27.43 6.62 -12.51
N GLU A 182 28.74 6.79 -12.66
CA GLU A 182 29.40 8.04 -13.07
C GLU A 182 29.41 8.24 -14.59
N ALA A 183 29.04 7.24 -15.40
CA ALA A 183 29.05 7.36 -16.85
C ALA A 183 28.12 8.49 -17.34
N PRO A 184 28.59 9.42 -18.19
CA PRO A 184 27.78 10.54 -18.67
C PRO A 184 26.76 10.14 -19.75
N ASP A 185 26.89 8.96 -20.34
CA ASP A 185 26.11 8.51 -21.51
C ASP A 185 25.23 7.27 -21.24
N LEU A 186 25.25 6.75 -20.00
CA LEU A 186 24.36 5.68 -19.57
C LEU A 186 23.17 6.27 -18.83
N ASP A 187 21.97 6.07 -19.36
CA ASP A 187 20.74 6.59 -18.78
C ASP A 187 20.33 5.79 -17.54
N LYS A 188 20.09 6.48 -16.44
CA LYS A 188 19.58 5.89 -15.19
C LYS A 188 18.18 6.38 -14.86
N THR A 189 17.38 5.46 -14.33
CA THR A 189 16.06 5.73 -13.77
C THR A 189 16.02 5.35 -12.29
N ALA A 190 15.29 6.11 -11.48
CA ALA A 190 15.07 5.78 -10.08
C ALA A 190 13.71 6.29 -9.58
N HIS A 191 13.41 6.04 -8.31
CA HIS A 191 12.26 6.61 -7.61
C HIS A 191 12.75 7.39 -6.41
N ASN A 192 12.46 8.70 -6.32
CA ASN A 192 12.98 9.53 -5.25
C ASN A 192 14.53 9.52 -5.18
N SER A 193 15.14 9.61 -6.37
CA SER A 193 16.58 9.50 -6.63
C SER A 193 17.47 10.37 -5.75
N LYS A 194 16.96 11.50 -5.25
CA LYS A 194 17.68 12.38 -4.32
C LYS A 194 18.23 11.61 -3.13
N TYR A 195 17.47 10.67 -2.57
CA TYR A 195 17.90 9.86 -1.44
C TYR A 195 19.10 9.00 -1.84
N ASP A 196 18.95 8.19 -2.91
CA ASP A 196 20.00 7.25 -3.34
C ASP A 196 21.29 7.97 -3.76
N ILE A 197 21.16 9.08 -4.47
CA ILE A 197 22.30 9.91 -4.90
C ILE A 197 23.05 10.47 -3.68
N THR A 198 22.32 10.89 -2.64
CA THR A 198 22.94 11.40 -1.41
C THR A 198 23.72 10.30 -0.70
N ILE A 199 23.16 9.09 -0.60
CA ILE A 199 23.87 7.94 -0.01
C ILE A 199 25.14 7.62 -0.82
N LEU A 200 25.06 7.54 -2.15
CA LEU A 200 26.22 7.24 -3.00
C LEU A 200 27.31 8.31 -2.91
N ALA A 201 26.93 9.58 -2.71
CA ALA A 201 27.88 10.67 -2.53
C ALA A 201 28.73 10.51 -1.27
N GLU A 202 28.18 9.95 -0.17
CA GLU A 202 28.95 9.62 1.05
C GLU A 202 30.03 8.56 0.79
N TYR A 203 29.82 7.70 -0.22
CA TYR A 203 30.81 6.74 -0.70
C TYR A 203 31.67 7.30 -1.86
N GLY A 204 31.58 8.61 -2.11
CA GLY A 204 32.34 9.33 -3.13
C GLY A 204 31.95 8.99 -4.56
N ILE A 205 30.74 8.48 -4.81
CA ILE A 205 30.23 8.16 -6.16
C ILE A 205 29.31 9.29 -6.64
N ALA A 206 29.61 9.85 -7.80
CA ALA A 206 28.78 10.89 -8.43
C ALA A 206 27.82 10.30 -9.47
N VAL A 207 26.54 10.16 -9.15
CA VAL A 207 25.57 9.66 -10.14
C VAL A 207 25.35 10.69 -11.24
N ASN A 208 25.73 10.32 -12.47
CA ASN A 208 25.56 11.15 -13.67
C ASN A 208 24.47 10.58 -14.58
N ASN A 209 23.87 11.45 -15.41
CA ASN A 209 22.89 11.07 -16.43
C ASN A 209 21.68 10.28 -15.87
N LEU A 210 21.15 10.73 -14.72
CA LEU A 210 19.83 10.34 -14.26
C LEU A 210 18.78 11.04 -15.15
N THR A 211 18.18 10.29 -16.06
CA THR A 211 17.25 10.85 -17.06
C THR A 211 15.79 10.79 -16.63
N PHE A 212 15.45 9.96 -15.64
CA PHE A 212 14.08 9.82 -15.18
C PHE A 212 13.97 9.53 -13.67
N ASP A 213 13.16 10.31 -12.97
CA ASP A 213 12.72 10.04 -11.60
C ASP A 213 11.20 9.87 -11.59
N THR A 214 10.74 8.67 -11.26
CA THR A 214 9.31 8.32 -11.29
C THR A 214 8.49 9.15 -10.29
N MET A 215 9.07 9.60 -9.17
CA MET A 215 8.38 10.45 -8.20
C MET A 215 8.20 11.87 -8.74
N ILE A 216 9.22 12.41 -9.42
CA ILE A 216 9.13 13.73 -10.08
C ILE A 216 8.14 13.68 -11.23
N ALA A 217 8.19 12.63 -12.05
CA ALA A 217 7.23 12.43 -13.13
C ALA A 217 5.78 12.36 -12.61
N ALA A 218 5.55 11.60 -11.55
CA ALA A 218 4.24 11.54 -10.89
C ALA A 218 3.78 12.92 -10.38
N HIS A 219 4.69 13.70 -9.79
CA HIS A 219 4.39 15.04 -9.33
C HIS A 219 3.98 15.97 -10.49
N LEU A 220 4.72 15.95 -11.60
CA LEU A 220 4.42 16.76 -12.79
C LEU A 220 3.10 16.35 -13.47
N LEU A 221 2.75 15.07 -13.38
CA LEU A 221 1.46 14.55 -13.87
C LEU A 221 0.30 14.78 -12.89
N ASN A 222 0.55 15.48 -11.77
CA ASN A 222 -0.43 15.80 -10.74
C ASN A 222 -1.10 14.55 -10.15
N GLU A 223 -0.31 13.49 -9.94
CA GLU A 223 -0.75 12.27 -9.26
C GLU A 223 -1.12 12.56 -7.81
N LYS A 224 -2.21 11.96 -7.34
CA LYS A 224 -2.66 12.10 -5.95
C LYS A 224 -1.68 11.45 -4.96
N SER A 225 -1.01 10.38 -5.38
CA SER A 225 -0.04 9.66 -4.57
C SER A 225 1.27 9.54 -5.33
N LEU A 226 2.36 9.98 -4.70
CA LEU A 226 3.70 9.97 -5.30
C LEU A 226 4.52 8.74 -4.92
N GLY A 227 4.05 7.88 -4.01
CA GLY A 227 4.81 6.72 -3.55
C GLY A 227 4.80 5.58 -4.56
N LEU A 228 5.96 4.93 -4.75
CA LEU A 228 6.15 3.88 -5.76
C LEU A 228 5.09 2.77 -5.73
N LYS A 229 4.66 2.31 -4.55
CA LYS A 229 3.62 1.27 -4.42
C LYS A 229 2.29 1.69 -5.04
N ALA A 230 1.86 2.93 -4.80
CA ALA A 230 0.63 3.46 -5.36
C ALA A 230 0.76 3.69 -6.87
N LEU A 231 1.93 4.13 -7.32
CA LEU A 231 2.22 4.31 -8.75
C LEU A 231 2.26 2.97 -9.50
N ALA A 232 2.92 1.95 -8.96
CA ALA A 232 2.96 0.61 -9.54
C ALA A 232 1.55 0.02 -9.67
N PHE A 233 0.72 0.17 -8.63
CA PHE A 233 -0.66 -0.30 -8.68
C PHE A 233 -1.51 0.46 -9.69
N SER A 234 -1.55 1.80 -9.61
CA SER A 234 -2.40 2.63 -10.47
C SER A 234 -2.00 2.59 -11.95
N ARG A 235 -0.69 2.56 -12.25
CA ARG A 235 -0.17 2.61 -13.62
C ARG A 235 0.03 1.25 -14.26
N LEU A 236 0.35 0.22 -13.47
CA LEU A 236 0.72 -1.11 -13.98
C LEU A 236 -0.21 -2.22 -13.49
N GLY A 237 -1.11 -1.97 -12.54
CA GLY A 237 -1.92 -3.01 -11.91
C GLY A 237 -1.11 -3.97 -11.04
N ILE A 238 0.11 -3.59 -10.64
CA ILE A 238 1.02 -4.45 -9.88
C ILE A 238 0.94 -4.08 -8.40
N GLU A 239 0.61 -5.07 -7.57
CA GLU A 239 0.71 -4.96 -6.12
C GLU A 239 2.13 -5.30 -5.65
N MET A 240 2.84 -4.33 -5.10
CA MET A 240 4.20 -4.53 -4.59
C MET A 240 4.18 -5.17 -3.20
N THR A 241 5.09 -6.11 -2.95
CA THR A 241 5.32 -6.71 -1.64
C THR A 241 5.64 -5.62 -0.59
N PRO A 242 4.84 -5.47 0.47
CA PRO A 242 5.14 -4.50 1.51
C PRO A 242 6.40 -4.90 2.29
N ILE A 243 7.32 -3.96 2.55
CA ILE A 243 8.50 -4.25 3.40
C ILE A 243 8.14 -4.91 4.74
N THR A 244 6.97 -4.58 5.32
CA THR A 244 6.47 -5.17 6.57
C THR A 244 6.18 -6.67 6.48
N THR A 245 5.98 -7.24 5.29
CA THR A 245 5.87 -8.69 5.12
C THR A 245 7.24 -9.38 5.19
N LEU A 246 8.31 -8.65 4.88
CA LEU A 246 9.69 -9.17 4.94
C LEU A 246 10.26 -9.04 6.34
N ILE A 247 10.16 -7.85 6.94
CA ILE A 247 10.80 -7.55 8.23
C ILE A 247 9.83 -7.47 9.39
N GLY A 248 8.52 -7.64 9.21
CA GLY A 248 7.55 -7.43 10.28
C GLY A 248 7.27 -5.94 10.55
N SER A 249 6.61 -5.63 11.66
CA SER A 249 6.20 -4.25 11.98
C SER A 249 6.42 -3.90 13.44
N ARG A 250 6.77 -2.63 13.69
CA ARG A 250 6.96 -2.05 15.04
C ARG A 250 7.92 -2.90 15.89
N ALA A 251 7.48 -3.36 17.05
CA ALA A 251 8.30 -4.14 17.99
C ALA A 251 8.74 -5.51 17.45
N LYS A 252 8.14 -6.00 16.36
CA LYS A 252 8.54 -7.25 15.69
C LYS A 252 9.32 -6.99 14.41
N GLN A 253 9.73 -5.75 14.17
CA GLN A 253 10.55 -5.41 13.01
C GLN A 253 11.94 -6.02 13.18
N ILE A 254 12.31 -6.93 12.29
CA ILE A 254 13.65 -7.50 12.18
C ILE A 254 14.52 -6.44 11.49
N SER A 255 15.71 -6.24 12.03
CA SER A 255 16.68 -5.34 11.41
C SER A 255 17.22 -5.98 10.12
N MET A 256 17.35 -5.18 9.06
CA MET A 256 18.03 -5.59 7.83
C MET A 256 19.56 -5.58 8.01
N SER A 257 20.04 -5.08 9.15
CA SER A 257 21.44 -4.96 9.57
C SER A 257 21.63 -5.26 11.05
#